data_AF-A0A3C1PWF2-F1
#
_entry.id   AF-A0A3C1PWF2-F1
#
_cell.length_a   1.000
_cell.length_b   1.000
_cell.length_c   1.000
_cell.angle_alpha   90.00
_cell.angle_beta   90.00
_cell.angle_gamma   90.00
#
_symmetry.space_group_name_H-M   'P 1'
#
loop_
_entity.id
_entity.type
_entity.pdbx_description
1 polymer ?
#
loop_
_entity_poly.entity_id
_entity_poly.type
_entity_poly.pdbx_seq_one_letter_code
_entity_poly.pdbx_strand_id
1 'polypeptide(L)'
;MNHKTEHSTGIFAIGTLLATDDLVADEIVSQGLAVKGRQLGWVTAEGTLIEAYRMLCTTRVGDRVVWLLARGEVRSVDKFRDLLRTVDWNNALYAGGNVRVDVTGKVGWMKDTRFA
;
A
#
# COMPACT_ATOMS: atom_id res chain seq x y z
N MET A 1 -16.86 5.62 20.54
CA MET A 1 -16.73 5.08 19.17
C MET A 1 -15.94 3.78 19.25
N ASN A 2 -16.63 2.65 19.33
CA ASN A 2 -16.00 1.33 19.32
C ASN A 2 -15.79 0.90 17.87
N HIS A 3 -14.68 1.30 17.26
CA HIS A 3 -14.24 0.67 16.02
C HIS A 3 -13.66 -0.68 16.40
N LYS A 4 -14.42 -1.76 16.13
CA LYS A 4 -13.95 -3.13 16.32
C LYS A 4 -12.64 -3.31 15.55
N THR A 5 -11.56 -3.58 16.27
CA THR A 5 -10.21 -3.87 15.76
C THR A 5 -10.11 -5.22 15.04
N GLU A 6 -11.24 -5.89 14.77
CA GLU A 6 -11.30 -7.24 14.21
C GLU A 6 -11.01 -7.29 12.69
N HIS A 7 -11.03 -6.16 11.98
CA HIS A 7 -10.65 -6.05 10.57
C HIS A 7 -9.22 -5.50 10.36
N SER A 8 -8.34 -5.64 11.35
CA SER A 8 -7.05 -4.96 11.32
C SER A 8 -5.99 -5.67 10.48
N THR A 9 -6.20 -6.91 10.03
CA THR A 9 -5.19 -7.68 9.28
C THR A 9 -5.36 -7.50 7.78
N GLY A 10 -4.27 -7.19 7.09
CA GLY A 10 -4.24 -7.03 5.65
C GLY A 10 -2.82 -6.95 5.12
N ILE A 11 -2.67 -6.47 3.89
CA ILE A 11 -1.36 -6.28 3.27
C ILE A 11 -0.97 -4.82 3.39
N PHE A 12 0.25 -4.58 3.85
CA PHE A 12 0.88 -3.27 3.80
C PHE A 12 2.20 -3.36 3.04
N ALA A 13 2.61 -2.23 2.47
CA ALA A 13 3.84 -2.12 1.69
C ALA A 13 4.76 -1.08 2.32
N ILE A 14 6.05 -1.40 2.35
CA ILE A 14 7.11 -0.50 2.76
C ILE A 14 7.80 -0.03 1.48
N GLY A 15 7.84 1.29 1.29
CA GLY A 15 8.51 1.91 0.15
C GLY A 15 10.01 1.82 0.30
N THR A 16 10.70 1.49 -0.79
CA THR A 16 12.16 1.28 -0.79
C THR A 16 12.85 2.27 -1.71
N LEU A 17 14.01 2.76 -1.29
CA LEU A 17 14.94 3.44 -2.19
C LEU A 17 15.60 2.42 -3.12
N LEU A 18 16.28 2.91 -4.16
CA LEU A 18 16.93 2.05 -5.15
C LEU A 18 17.88 1.03 -4.47
N ALA A 19 17.68 -0.26 -4.76
CA ALA A 19 18.49 -1.37 -4.26
C ALA A 19 18.53 -1.54 -2.72
N THR A 20 17.47 -1.13 -2.01
CA THR A 20 17.36 -1.32 -0.55
C THR A 20 16.28 -2.33 -0.15
N ASP A 21 15.70 -3.04 -1.12
CA ASP A 21 14.60 -3.96 -0.90
C ASP A 21 14.99 -5.22 -0.10
N ASP A 22 16.24 -5.67 -0.16
CA ASP A 22 16.76 -6.70 0.75
C ASP A 22 16.76 -6.24 2.21
N LEU A 23 17.24 -5.01 2.47
CA LEU A 23 17.32 -4.47 3.83
C LEU A 23 15.93 -4.27 4.44
N VAL A 24 14.97 -3.79 3.64
CA VAL A 24 13.58 -3.66 4.09
C VAL A 24 12.95 -5.03 4.33
N ALA A 25 13.26 -6.04 3.51
CA ALA A 25 12.81 -7.41 3.76
C ALA A 25 13.36 -7.95 5.09
N ASP A 26 14.64 -7.71 5.39
CA ASP A 26 15.26 -8.09 6.66
C ASP A 26 14.61 -7.38 7.86
N GLU A 27 14.27 -6.09 7.73
CA GLU A 27 13.54 -5.36 8.78
C GLU A 27 12.17 -5.97 9.06
N ILE A 28 11.42 -6.36 8.03
CA ILE A 28 10.12 -7.04 8.17
C ILE A 28 10.30 -8.37 8.92
N VAL A 29 11.28 -9.18 8.52
CA VAL A 29 11.57 -10.47 9.16
C VAL A 29 12.02 -10.28 10.61
N SER A 30 12.82 -9.24 10.90
CA SER A 30 13.28 -8.93 12.27
C SER A 30 12.14 -8.59 13.23
N GLN A 31 11.00 -8.14 12.71
CA GLN A 31 9.78 -7.87 13.48
C GLN A 31 8.85 -9.06 13.59
N GLY A 32 9.26 -10.24 13.09
CA GLY A 32 8.48 -11.47 13.12
C GLY A 32 7.40 -11.55 12.05
N LEU A 33 7.47 -10.72 11.01
CA LEU A 33 6.50 -10.68 9.92
C LEU A 33 7.01 -11.43 8.68
N ALA A 34 6.08 -11.92 7.87
CA ALA A 34 6.41 -12.61 6.63
C ALA A 34 6.41 -11.64 5.43
N VAL A 35 7.49 -11.67 4.66
CA VAL A 35 7.56 -10.97 3.37
C VAL A 35 6.68 -11.71 2.35
N LYS A 36 5.70 -11.00 1.79
CA LYS A 36 4.75 -11.52 0.79
C LYS A 36 5.16 -11.26 -0.65
N GLY A 37 6.03 -10.30 -0.88
CA GLY A 37 6.40 -9.92 -2.23
C GLY A 37 7.38 -8.77 -2.25
N ARG A 38 8.16 -8.74 -3.33
CA ARG A 38 9.11 -7.68 -3.65
C ARG A 38 8.81 -7.22 -5.07
N GLN A 39 8.61 -5.93 -5.22
CA GLN A 39 8.42 -5.27 -6.51
C GLN A 39 9.24 -3.99 -6.53
N LEU A 40 9.47 -3.43 -7.71
CA LEU A 40 10.28 -2.23 -7.85
C LEU A 40 9.75 -1.10 -6.94
N GLY A 41 10.56 -0.73 -5.94
CA GLY A 41 10.23 0.33 -4.97
C GLY A 41 9.37 -0.11 -3.78
N TRP A 42 9.03 -1.40 -3.64
CA TRP A 42 8.13 -1.88 -2.58
C TRP A 42 8.46 -3.28 -2.08
N VAL A 43 8.39 -3.47 -0.76
CA VAL A 43 8.33 -4.78 -0.11
C VAL A 43 7.02 -4.88 0.65
N THR A 44 6.27 -5.96 0.44
CA THR A 44 4.95 -6.16 1.07
C THR A 44 5.01 -7.19 2.18
N ALA A 45 4.28 -6.95 3.25
CA ALA A 45 4.04 -7.90 4.34
C ALA A 45 2.54 -8.03 4.60
N GLU A 46 2.15 -9.13 5.23
CA GLU A 46 0.80 -9.31 5.79
C GLU A 46 0.88 -9.18 7.30
N GLY A 47 -0.04 -8.42 7.87
CA GLY A 47 -0.10 -8.20 9.31
C GLY A 47 -1.23 -7.28 9.70
N THR A 48 -1.35 -7.07 11.00
CA THR A 48 -2.29 -6.16 11.62
C THR A 48 -1.90 -4.70 11.38
N LEU A 49 -2.87 -3.79 11.54
CA LEU A 49 -2.63 -2.35 11.49
C LEU A 49 -1.61 -1.91 12.57
N ILE A 50 -1.60 -2.57 13.73
CA ILE A 50 -0.61 -2.34 14.80
C ILE A 50 0.81 -2.67 14.30
N GLU A 51 0.97 -3.77 13.58
CA GLU A 51 2.26 -4.18 13.01
C GLU A 51 2.69 -3.23 11.88
N ALA A 52 1.76 -2.76 11.05
CA ALA A 52 2.05 -1.74 10.05
C ALA A 52 2.48 -0.40 10.68
N TYR A 53 1.82 0.05 11.74
CA TYR A 53 2.24 1.25 12.50
C TYR A 53 3.58 1.03 13.19
N ARG A 54 3.83 -0.15 13.75
CA ARG A 54 5.14 -0.48 14.33
C ARG A 54 6.23 -0.34 13.26
N MET A 55 6.05 -0.99 12.11
CA MET A 55 6.96 -0.85 10.96
C MET A 55 7.17 0.62 10.56
N LEU A 56 6.09 1.42 10.50
CA LEU A 56 6.19 2.85 10.19
C LEU A 56 7.06 3.62 11.20
N CYS A 57 7.02 3.26 12.47
CA CYS A 57 7.80 3.91 13.51
C CYS A 57 9.25 3.41 13.62
N THR A 58 9.54 2.19 13.15
CA THR A 58 10.82 1.51 13.42
C THR A 58 11.66 1.25 12.19
N THR A 59 11.10 1.30 10.98
CA THR A 59 11.87 1.15 9.74
C THR A 59 12.93 2.24 9.68
N ARG A 60 14.17 1.84 9.36
CA ARG A 60 15.31 2.75 9.22
C ARG A 60 15.66 3.00 7.76
N VAL A 61 15.28 2.07 6.88
CA VAL A 61 15.62 2.09 5.46
C VAL A 61 14.39 2.37 4.58
N GLY A 62 13.18 2.02 5.04
CA GLY A 62 11.94 2.29 4.33
C GLY A 62 11.59 3.78 4.32
N ASP A 63 11.06 4.29 3.21
CA ASP A 63 10.72 5.71 3.07
C ASP A 63 9.27 6.05 3.50
N ARG A 64 8.37 5.07 3.43
CA ARG A 64 6.96 5.18 3.81
C ARG A 64 6.35 3.81 4.03
N VAL A 65 5.25 3.76 4.79
CA VAL A 65 4.40 2.57 4.93
C VAL A 65 3.01 2.90 4.44
N VAL A 66 2.48 2.10 3.53
CA VAL A 66 1.13 2.26 2.96
C VAL A 66 0.30 1.01 3.15
N TRP A 67 -1.00 1.19 3.38
CA TRP A 67 -1.95 0.10 3.46
C TRP A 67 -2.53 -0.20 2.07
N LEU A 68 -2.47 -1.46 1.63
CA LEU A 68 -2.92 -1.85 0.30
C LEU A 68 -4.43 -2.09 0.30
N LEU A 69 -5.19 -1.20 -0.35
CA LEU A 69 -6.66 -1.31 -0.41
C LEU A 69 -7.14 -2.28 -1.50
N ALA A 70 -6.47 -2.30 -2.65
CA ALA A 70 -6.78 -3.18 -3.77
C ALA A 70 -5.54 -3.42 -4.63
N ARG A 71 -5.49 -4.58 -5.27
CA ARG A 71 -4.46 -4.94 -6.26
C ARG A 71 -5.11 -5.75 -7.37
N GLY A 72 -4.78 -5.42 -8.61
CA GLY A 72 -5.29 -6.13 -9.79
C GLY A 72 -4.51 -5.75 -11.04
N GLU A 73 -4.54 -6.63 -12.04
CA GLU A 73 -3.98 -6.32 -13.35
C GLU A 73 -4.96 -5.44 -14.14
N VAL A 74 -4.44 -4.35 -14.71
CA VAL A 74 -5.25 -3.36 -15.41
C VAL A 74 -4.62 -3.02 -16.75
N ARG A 75 -5.41 -3.17 -17.82
CA ARG A 75 -4.97 -2.96 -19.22
C ARG A 75 -5.72 -1.83 -19.95
N SER A 76 -6.67 -1.18 -19.27
CA SER A 76 -7.42 -0.04 -19.80
C SER A 76 -7.92 0.86 -18.68
N VAL A 77 -8.30 2.10 -19.02
CA VAL A 77 -8.88 3.06 -18.07
C VAL A 77 -10.16 2.53 -17.44
N ASP A 78 -11.04 1.88 -18.21
CA ASP A 78 -12.29 1.34 -17.65
C ASP A 78 -12.02 0.22 -16.65
N LYS A 79 -11.02 -0.64 -16.91
CA LYS A 79 -10.59 -1.65 -15.93
C LYS A 79 -9.95 -1.05 -14.69
N PHE A 80 -9.28 0.10 -14.83
CA PHE A 80 -8.77 0.84 -13.68
C PHE A 80 -9.91 1.35 -12.80
N ARG A 81 -10.93 1.96 -13.42
CA ARG A 81 -12.14 2.43 -12.73
C ARG A 81 -12.89 1.28 -12.07
N ASP A 82 -13.02 0.14 -12.75
CA ASP A 82 -13.64 -1.06 -12.19
C ASP A 82 -12.90 -1.54 -10.95
N LEU A 83 -11.56 -1.56 -10.97
CA LEU A 83 -10.76 -1.93 -9.80
C LEU A 83 -10.93 -0.93 -8.64
N LEU A 84 -10.93 0.37 -8.92
CA LEU A 84 -11.12 1.39 -7.86
C LEU A 84 -12.51 1.30 -7.22
N ARG A 85 -13.53 0.87 -7.97
CA ARG A 85 -14.89 0.64 -7.44
C ARG A 85 -14.98 -0.56 -6.48
N THR A 86 -13.99 -1.46 -6.46
CA THR A 86 -13.99 -2.58 -5.49
C THR A 86 -13.57 -2.15 -4.09
N VAL A 87 -13.01 -0.95 -3.95
CA VAL A 87 -12.63 -0.39 -2.65
C VAL A 87 -13.85 0.22 -1.97
N ASP A 88 -14.11 -0.18 -0.74
CA ASP A 88 -15.14 0.45 0.10
C ASP A 88 -14.63 1.79 0.67
N TRP A 89 -14.68 2.82 -0.17
CA TRP A 89 -14.18 4.16 0.15
C TRP A 89 -14.86 4.79 1.38
N ASN A 90 -16.14 4.46 1.63
CA ASN A 90 -16.89 5.00 2.76
C ASN A 90 -16.40 4.43 4.10
N ASN A 91 -15.79 3.25 4.08
CA ASN A 91 -15.15 2.65 5.25
C ASN A 91 -13.64 2.97 5.31
N ALA A 92 -13.01 3.21 4.16
CA ALA A 92 -11.58 3.50 4.08
C ALA A 92 -11.23 4.97 4.41
N LEU A 93 -12.15 5.91 4.17
CA LEU A 93 -11.90 7.34 4.34
C LEU A 93 -12.88 7.98 5.32
N TYR A 94 -12.37 8.94 6.10
CA TYR A 94 -13.21 9.75 6.96
C TYR A 94 -14.00 10.78 6.15
N ALA A 95 -15.30 10.89 6.42
CA ALA A 95 -16.18 11.85 5.75
C ALA A 95 -15.71 13.30 6.00
N GLY A 96 -15.59 14.09 4.93
CA GLY A 96 -15.12 15.49 5.01
C GLY A 96 -13.60 15.64 5.11
N GLY A 97 -12.83 14.56 5.07
CA GLY A 97 -11.37 14.61 4.91
C GLY A 97 -10.96 15.02 3.49
N ASN A 98 -9.87 15.77 3.37
CA ASN A 98 -9.28 16.07 2.07
C ASN A 98 -8.48 14.86 1.58
N VAL A 99 -8.63 14.51 0.30
CA VAL A 99 -7.88 13.43 -0.35
C VAL A 99 -6.98 14.04 -1.42
N ARG A 100 -5.71 13.62 -1.40
CA ARG A 100 -4.78 13.83 -2.50
C ARG A 100 -4.52 12.49 -3.17
N VAL A 101 -4.55 12.48 -4.50
CA VAL A 101 -4.22 11.30 -5.31
C VAL A 101 -2.88 11.55 -5.99
N ASP A 102 -1.91 10.68 -5.72
CA ASP A 102 -0.65 10.64 -6.43
C ASP A 102 -0.58 9.34 -7.24
N VAL A 103 -0.32 9.46 -8.54
CA VAL A 103 -0.24 8.31 -9.45
C VAL A 103 1.18 8.20 -9.98
N THR A 104 1.80 7.04 -9.73
CA THR A 104 3.15 6.71 -10.22
C THR A 104 3.09 5.46 -11.08
N GLY A 105 3.63 5.55 -12.30
CA GLY A 105 3.72 4.43 -13.22
C GLY A 105 3.78 4.91 -14.67
N LYS A 106 4.36 4.08 -15.55
CA LYS A 106 4.30 4.29 -17.00
C LYS A 106 3.59 3.10 -17.61
N VAL A 107 2.36 3.29 -18.08
CA VAL A 107 1.61 2.27 -18.82
C VAL A 107 1.03 2.89 -20.08
N GLY A 108 1.06 2.16 -21.20
CA GLY A 108 0.74 2.72 -22.53
C GLY A 108 -0.68 3.28 -22.66
N TRP A 109 -1.61 2.82 -21.82
CA TRP A 109 -3.00 3.31 -21.76
C TRP A 109 -3.19 4.50 -20.82
N MET A 110 -2.22 4.84 -19.97
CA MET A 110 -2.23 6.00 -19.08
C MET A 110 -1.17 6.99 -19.56
N LYS A 111 -1.56 7.84 -20.51
CA LYS A 111 -0.66 8.80 -21.16
C LYS A 111 -0.42 10.06 -20.33
N ASP A 112 -1.36 10.42 -19.45
CA ASP A 112 -1.23 11.55 -18.52
C ASP A 112 -1.77 11.15 -17.15
N THR A 113 -0.89 11.10 -16.13
CA THR A 113 -1.25 10.73 -14.76
C THR A 113 -2.06 11.81 -14.04
N ARG A 114 -2.24 12.99 -14.63
CA ARG A 114 -3.03 14.10 -14.06
C ARG A 114 -4.53 14.01 -14.35
N PHE A 115 -4.95 13.20 -15.32
CA PHE A 115 -6.35 13.11 -15.79
C PHE A 115 -6.93 11.68 -15.75
N ALA A 116 -6.27 10.76 -15.06
CA ALA A 116 -6.71 9.37 -14.90
C ALA A 116 -7.83 9.22 -13.84
#